data_AF-A0A444R1R3-F1
#
_entry.id   AF-A0A444R1R3-F1
#
_cell.length_a   1.000
_cell.length_b   1.000
_cell.length_c   1.000
_cell.angle_alpha   90.00
_cell.angle_beta   90.00
_cell.angle_gamma   90.00
#
_symmetry.space_group_name_H-M   'P 1'
#
loop_
_entity.id
_entity.type
_entity.pdbx_description
1 polymer ?
#
loop_
_entity_poly.entity_id
_entity_poly.type
_entity_poly.pdbx_seq_one_letter_code
_entity_poly.pdbx_strand_id
1 'polypeptide(L)'
;RAGIDEAISREQLIPLDREKGLFTSGIHVLDELSVRALSRDIMKQNRVTVHPEKSVPRTAGYSDAVSVLAQDRPSLAIVSGQGGAAGQRERVAELVMMAREQGREVQIIAADRRSQMNLKQDERLSGELITGRRQLQEGMVFTPGSTVIVDQGEKLSLKETLTLLDGAARHNVQVLITDSGQRTGTGSALMAMKDAGVNTYRWQGGEQRPATIISEPDRNVRYDRLAGDFAASVKAGEESVAQVSGVREQAILTQAIRSELKTQGVLG
;
A
#
# COMPACT_ATOMS: atom_id res chain seq x y z
N ARG A 1 -19.66 27.43 18.78
CA ARG A 1 -18.97 27.06 20.04
C ARG A 1 -19.80 26.06 20.84
N ALA A 2 -21.06 26.37 21.19
CA ALA A 2 -21.94 25.42 21.90
C ALA A 2 -22.02 24.00 21.29
N GLY A 3 -22.12 23.87 19.96
CA GLY A 3 -22.12 22.55 19.31
C GLY A 3 -20.80 21.78 19.37
N ILE A 4 -19.65 22.46 19.54
CA ILE A 4 -18.35 21.80 19.75
C ILE A 4 -18.26 21.29 21.19
N ASP A 5 -18.68 22.10 22.16
CA ASP A 5 -18.70 21.68 23.57
C ASP A 5 -19.69 20.53 23.81
N GLU A 6 -20.82 20.52 23.11
CA GLU A 6 -21.77 19.39 23.14
C GLU A 6 -21.19 18.13 22.49
N ALA A 7 -20.46 18.25 21.38
CA ALA A 7 -19.79 17.11 20.76
C ALA A 7 -18.64 16.56 21.62
N ILE A 8 -17.96 17.41 22.41
CA ILE A 8 -16.98 16.98 23.41
C ILE A 8 -17.68 16.26 24.57
N SER A 9 -18.80 16.78 25.07
CA SER A 9 -19.53 16.14 26.18
C SER A 9 -20.10 14.77 25.80
N ARG A 10 -20.43 14.57 24.51
CA ARG A 10 -20.86 13.29 23.94
C ARG A 10 -19.70 12.40 23.46
N GLU A 11 -18.44 12.76 23.76
CA GLU A 11 -17.22 12.04 23.37
C GLU A 11 -17.04 11.82 21.85
N GLN A 12 -17.77 12.58 21.02
CA GLN A 12 -17.66 12.51 19.57
C GLN A 12 -16.39 13.21 19.06
N LEU A 13 -15.94 14.23 19.79
CA LEU A 13 -14.72 15.00 19.56
C LEU A 13 -13.87 15.01 20.83
N ILE A 14 -12.63 14.54 20.72
CA ILE A 14 -11.68 14.47 21.83
C ILE A 14 -10.65 15.59 21.63
N PRO A 15 -10.59 16.60 22.53
CA PRO A 15 -9.58 17.64 22.45
C PRO A 15 -8.20 17.06 22.80
N LEU A 16 -7.23 17.31 21.94
CA LEU A 16 -5.83 16.88 22.13
C LEU A 16 -4.99 17.93 22.86
N ASP A 17 -5.50 19.15 22.97
CA ASP A 17 -4.86 20.26 23.67
C ASP A 17 -5.84 20.93 24.65
N ARG A 18 -5.30 21.47 25.74
CA ARG A 18 -6.03 22.20 26.78
C ARG A 18 -6.76 23.42 26.22
N GLU A 19 -6.23 24.04 25.16
CA GLU A 19 -6.86 25.18 24.49
C GLU A 19 -8.06 24.78 23.60
N LYS A 20 -8.36 23.47 23.46
CA LYS A 20 -9.39 22.95 22.54
C LYS A 20 -9.20 23.50 21.11
N GLY A 21 -7.95 23.65 20.67
CA GLY A 21 -7.59 24.09 19.32
C GLY A 21 -7.39 22.93 18.34
N LEU A 22 -7.01 21.75 18.86
CA LEU A 22 -6.77 20.54 18.11
C LEU A 22 -7.66 19.41 18.64
N PHE A 23 -8.30 18.68 17.72
CA PHE A 23 -9.25 17.62 18.04
C PHE A 23 -8.94 16.34 17.26
N THR A 24 -9.24 15.20 17.87
CA THR A 24 -9.44 13.93 17.17
C THR A 24 -10.90 13.49 17.27
N SER A 25 -11.35 12.64 16.36
CA SER A 25 -12.70 12.08 16.45
C SER A 25 -12.71 10.86 17.36
N GLY A 26 -13.70 10.75 18.24
CA GLY A 26 -13.87 9.56 19.09
C GLY A 26 -14.02 8.27 18.28
N ILE A 27 -14.70 8.34 17.13
CA ILE A 27 -14.85 7.21 16.20
C ILE A 27 -13.48 6.72 15.71
N HIS A 28 -12.56 7.65 15.43
CA HIS A 28 -11.23 7.33 14.96
C HIS A 28 -10.40 6.59 16.01
N VAL A 29 -10.49 7.03 17.27
CA VAL A 29 -9.81 6.37 18.41
C VAL A 29 -10.40 4.97 18.65
N LEU A 30 -11.72 4.83 18.58
CA LEU A 30 -12.39 3.53 18.72
C LEU A 30 -11.99 2.57 17.60
N ASP A 31 -11.92 3.05 16.36
CA ASP A 31 -11.49 2.26 15.22
C ASP A 31 -10.03 1.80 15.39
N GLU A 32 -9.11 2.67 15.82
CA GLU A 32 -7.72 2.31 16.09
C GLU A 32 -7.57 1.28 17.23
N LEU A 33 -8.30 1.45 18.33
CA LEU A 33 -8.33 0.49 19.43
C LEU A 33 -8.87 -0.87 18.98
N SER A 34 -9.90 -0.86 18.14
CA SER A 34 -10.50 -2.07 17.58
C SER A 34 -9.52 -2.79 16.66
N VAL A 35 -8.78 -2.07 15.80
CA VAL A 35 -7.72 -2.64 14.96
C VAL A 35 -6.67 -3.31 15.83
N ARG A 36 -6.19 -2.63 16.89
CA ARG A 36 -5.20 -3.19 17.81
C ARG A 36 -5.67 -4.46 18.51
N ALA A 37 -6.91 -4.48 18.98
CA ALA A 37 -7.50 -5.64 19.63
C ALA A 37 -7.59 -6.82 18.66
N LEU A 38 -8.19 -6.61 17.48
CA LEU A 38 -8.35 -7.66 16.46
C LEU A 38 -7.00 -8.20 15.96
N SER A 39 -5.99 -7.33 15.76
CA SER A 39 -4.65 -7.79 15.39
C SER A 39 -4.05 -8.74 16.42
N ARG A 40 -4.19 -8.44 17.71
CA ARG A 40 -3.70 -9.31 18.79
C ARG A 40 -4.48 -10.62 18.86
N ASP A 41 -5.79 -10.57 18.62
CA ASP A 41 -6.63 -11.77 18.65
C ASP A 41 -6.28 -12.71 17.49
N ILE A 42 -6.10 -12.18 16.27
CA ILE A 42 -5.64 -12.96 15.11
C ILE A 42 -4.26 -13.58 15.38
N MET A 43 -3.34 -12.83 15.98
CA MET A 43 -2.00 -13.34 16.32
C MET A 43 -2.04 -14.48 17.34
N LYS A 44 -3.05 -14.53 18.21
CA LYS A 44 -3.19 -15.57 19.25
C LYS A 44 -4.03 -16.76 18.80
N GLN A 45 -5.11 -16.50 18.08
CA GLN A 45 -6.15 -17.49 17.76
C GLN A 45 -5.90 -18.17 16.42
N ASN A 46 -5.46 -17.42 15.40
CA ASN A 46 -5.28 -17.97 14.07
C ASN A 46 -4.00 -18.79 13.98
N ARG A 47 -4.08 -19.90 13.26
CA ARG A 47 -2.94 -20.78 12.98
C ARG A 47 -2.80 -21.00 11.49
N VAL A 48 -1.60 -20.76 10.97
CA VAL A 48 -1.25 -21.00 9.58
C VAL A 48 -0.89 -22.48 9.40
N THR A 49 -1.73 -23.22 8.69
CA THR A 49 -1.50 -24.62 8.34
C THR A 49 -0.94 -24.75 6.93
N VAL A 50 -0.04 -25.72 6.75
CA VAL A 50 0.52 -26.06 5.44
C VAL A 50 -0.18 -27.30 4.90
N HIS A 51 -0.62 -27.24 3.65
CA HIS A 51 -1.30 -28.33 2.97
C HIS A 51 -0.37 -28.93 1.89
N PRO A 52 0.49 -29.90 2.23
CA PRO A 52 1.48 -30.45 1.31
C PRO A 52 0.85 -31.12 0.07
N GLU A 53 -0.40 -31.58 0.16
CA GLU A 53 -1.12 -32.15 -0.99
C GLU A 53 -1.46 -31.11 -2.07
N LYS A 54 -1.54 -29.83 -1.69
CA LYS A 54 -1.83 -28.71 -2.60
C LYS A 54 -0.58 -27.88 -2.88
N SER A 55 0.58 -28.26 -2.36
CA SER A 55 1.82 -27.48 -2.50
C SER A 55 2.30 -27.47 -3.95
N VAL A 56 2.61 -26.29 -4.46
CA VAL A 56 3.26 -26.13 -5.76
C VAL A 56 4.77 -26.01 -5.55
N PRO A 57 5.61 -26.82 -6.24
CA PRO A 57 7.05 -26.71 -6.13
C PRO A 57 7.54 -25.30 -6.51
N ARG A 58 8.47 -24.77 -5.71
CA ARG A 58 9.07 -23.45 -5.95
C ARG A 58 9.75 -23.38 -7.31
N THR A 59 9.54 -22.27 -8.01
CA THR A 59 10.17 -21.97 -9.30
C THR A 59 11.40 -21.06 -9.18
N ALA A 60 11.56 -20.36 -8.05
CA ALA A 60 12.69 -19.47 -7.78
C ALA A 60 13.00 -19.42 -6.27
N GLY A 61 14.19 -18.90 -5.92
CA GLY A 61 14.57 -18.62 -4.52
C GLY A 61 13.82 -17.40 -3.96
N TYR A 62 13.57 -17.40 -2.66
CA TYR A 62 12.96 -16.27 -1.96
C TYR A 62 13.96 -15.16 -1.65
N SER A 63 13.47 -13.93 -1.50
CA SER A 63 14.21 -12.93 -0.74
C SER A 63 14.36 -13.36 0.72
N ASP A 64 15.37 -12.83 1.42
CA ASP A 64 15.64 -13.13 2.82
C ASP A 64 14.39 -12.88 3.71
N ALA A 65 13.70 -11.76 3.47
CA ALA A 65 12.48 -11.40 4.18
C ALA A 65 11.34 -12.44 4.02
N VAL A 66 11.13 -12.94 2.81
CA VAL A 66 10.08 -13.93 2.52
C VAL A 66 10.48 -15.32 3.03
N SER A 67 11.78 -15.61 3.06
CA SER A 67 12.31 -16.85 3.65
C SER A 67 12.01 -16.94 5.16
N VAL A 68 12.27 -15.86 5.90
CA VAL A 68 11.95 -15.80 7.33
C VAL A 68 10.43 -15.86 7.55
N LEU A 69 9.66 -15.14 6.72
CA LEU A 69 8.20 -15.17 6.79
C LEU A 69 7.62 -16.58 6.56
N ALA A 70 8.18 -17.35 5.64
CA ALA A 70 7.77 -18.72 5.34
C ALA A 70 8.08 -19.70 6.49
N GLN A 71 9.09 -19.40 7.31
CA GLN A 71 9.48 -20.18 8.48
C GLN A 71 8.62 -19.83 9.70
N ASP A 72 8.49 -18.54 10.01
CA ASP A 72 7.74 -18.03 11.16
C ASP A 72 6.24 -18.29 11.03
N ARG A 73 5.72 -18.31 9.79
CA ARG A 73 4.31 -18.52 9.44
C ARG A 73 3.35 -17.69 10.32
N PRO A 74 3.55 -16.37 10.43
CA PRO A 74 2.69 -15.52 11.24
C PRO A 74 1.28 -15.46 10.62
N SER A 75 0.25 -15.44 11.45
CA SER A 75 -1.14 -15.24 10.98
C SER A 75 -1.39 -13.82 10.45
N LEU A 76 -0.62 -12.84 10.92
CA LEU A 76 -0.65 -11.46 10.48
C LEU A 76 0.78 -10.90 10.41
N ALA A 77 1.16 -10.34 9.26
CA ALA A 77 2.49 -9.75 9.07
C ALA A 77 2.47 -8.56 8.11
N ILE A 78 3.44 -7.66 8.31
CA ILE A 78 3.68 -6.52 7.43
C ILE A 78 4.99 -6.76 6.66
N VAL A 79 4.96 -6.66 5.34
CA VAL A 79 6.13 -6.78 4.48
C VAL A 79 6.46 -5.40 3.90
N SER A 80 7.36 -4.73 4.60
CA SER A 80 7.86 -3.42 4.22
C SER A 80 8.96 -3.53 3.16
N GLY A 81 9.00 -2.61 2.22
CA GLY A 81 10.09 -2.51 1.28
C GLY A 81 9.87 -1.32 0.37
N GLN A 82 10.97 -0.74 -0.09
CA GLN A 82 10.89 0.40 -1.00
C GLN A 82 11.30 -0.08 -2.39
N GLY A 83 10.48 0.28 -3.36
CA GLY A 83 10.60 -0.13 -4.74
C GLY A 83 9.38 0.41 -5.47
N GLY A 84 9.57 0.90 -6.70
CA GLY A 84 8.47 1.40 -7.51
C GLY A 84 7.47 0.30 -7.89
N ALA A 85 6.68 0.55 -8.93
CA ALA A 85 5.68 -0.40 -9.43
C ALA A 85 6.24 -1.81 -9.71
N ALA A 86 7.51 -1.91 -10.17
CA ALA A 86 8.17 -3.20 -10.39
C ALA A 86 8.47 -3.95 -9.09
N GLY A 87 9.08 -3.29 -8.10
CA GLY A 87 9.40 -3.92 -6.81
C GLY A 87 8.17 -4.30 -5.99
N GLN A 88 7.07 -3.55 -6.13
CA GLN A 88 5.78 -3.94 -5.55
C GLN A 88 5.26 -5.25 -6.17
N ARG A 89 5.28 -5.38 -7.51
CA ARG A 89 4.87 -6.62 -8.20
C ARG A 89 5.73 -7.79 -7.78
N GLU A 90 7.04 -7.62 -7.74
CA GLU A 90 7.98 -8.67 -7.37
C GLU A 90 7.74 -9.17 -5.95
N ARG A 91 7.58 -8.25 -4.99
CA ARG A 91 7.23 -8.62 -3.61
C ARG A 91 5.92 -9.37 -3.52
N VAL A 92 4.85 -8.87 -4.16
CA VAL A 92 3.55 -9.55 -4.13
C VAL A 92 3.67 -10.93 -4.77
N ALA A 93 4.37 -11.06 -5.90
CA ALA A 93 4.61 -12.33 -6.55
C ALA A 93 5.39 -13.32 -5.67
N GLU A 94 6.42 -12.87 -4.96
CA GLU A 94 7.14 -13.72 -3.98
C GLU A 94 6.21 -14.21 -2.86
N LEU A 95 5.33 -13.35 -2.34
CA LEU A 95 4.35 -13.73 -1.31
C LEU A 95 3.30 -14.72 -1.84
N VAL A 96 2.84 -14.56 -3.08
CA VAL A 96 1.97 -15.54 -3.75
C VAL A 96 2.68 -16.88 -3.89
N MET A 97 3.94 -16.86 -4.34
CA MET A 97 4.74 -18.08 -4.48
C MET A 97 4.92 -18.80 -3.13
N MET A 98 5.16 -18.07 -2.05
CA MET A 98 5.23 -18.62 -0.69
C MET A 98 3.91 -19.28 -0.28
N ALA A 99 2.78 -18.60 -0.49
CA ALA A 99 1.47 -19.15 -0.12
C ALA A 99 1.09 -20.38 -0.96
N ARG A 100 1.45 -20.41 -2.25
CA ARG A 100 1.29 -21.59 -3.13
C ARG A 100 2.18 -22.76 -2.72
N GLU A 101 3.42 -22.50 -2.31
CA GLU A 101 4.30 -23.55 -1.77
C GLU A 101 3.69 -24.15 -0.50
N GLN A 102 3.01 -23.34 0.31
CA GLN A 102 2.28 -23.81 1.49
C GLN A 102 0.96 -24.54 1.15
N GLY A 103 0.58 -24.61 -0.12
CA GLY A 103 -0.67 -25.22 -0.60
C GLY A 103 -1.92 -24.42 -0.23
N ARG A 104 -1.78 -23.10 -0.12
CA ARG A 104 -2.86 -22.20 0.30
C ARG A 104 -3.35 -21.39 -0.88
N GLU A 105 -4.67 -21.25 -0.97
CA GLU A 105 -5.30 -20.33 -1.93
C GLU A 105 -4.92 -18.89 -1.58
N VAL A 106 -4.73 -18.07 -2.60
CA VAL A 106 -4.31 -16.68 -2.43
C VAL A 106 -5.40 -15.75 -2.95
N GLN A 107 -5.67 -14.70 -2.18
CA GLN A 107 -6.55 -13.61 -2.57
C GLN A 107 -5.76 -12.31 -2.46
N ILE A 108 -5.76 -11.50 -3.50
CA ILE A 108 -4.99 -10.25 -3.54
C ILE A 108 -5.96 -9.08 -3.50
N ILE A 109 -5.69 -8.10 -2.63
CA ILE A 109 -6.45 -6.86 -2.53
C ILE A 109 -5.55 -5.71 -2.98
N ALA A 110 -5.88 -5.11 -4.11
CA ALA A 110 -5.21 -3.94 -4.64
C ALA A 110 -5.77 -2.64 -4.04
N ALA A 111 -4.89 -1.71 -3.71
CA ALA A 111 -5.28 -0.41 -3.17
C ALA A 111 -6.04 0.46 -4.19
N ASP A 112 -5.66 0.40 -5.46
CA ASP A 112 -6.28 1.16 -6.55
C ASP A 112 -6.27 0.41 -7.88
N ARG A 113 -7.02 0.93 -8.87
CA ARG A 113 -7.12 0.32 -10.21
C ARG A 113 -5.78 0.26 -10.93
N ARG A 114 -4.89 1.23 -10.71
CA ARG A 114 -3.58 1.27 -11.37
C ARG A 114 -2.72 0.14 -10.84
N SER A 115 -2.70 -0.07 -9.52
CA SER A 115 -2.00 -1.20 -8.93
C SER A 115 -2.60 -2.53 -9.37
N GLN A 116 -3.93 -2.64 -9.43
CA GLN A 116 -4.59 -3.84 -9.94
C GLN A 116 -4.14 -4.18 -11.38
N MET A 117 -4.08 -3.18 -12.27
CA MET A 117 -3.60 -3.38 -13.64
C MET A 117 -2.12 -3.73 -13.68
N ASN A 118 -1.30 -3.11 -12.84
CA ASN A 118 0.12 -3.41 -12.71
C ASN A 118 0.34 -4.87 -12.28
N LEU A 119 -0.34 -5.33 -11.22
CA LEU A 119 -0.26 -6.71 -10.73
C LEU A 119 -0.73 -7.73 -11.79
N LYS A 120 -1.77 -7.41 -12.57
CA LYS A 120 -2.26 -8.26 -13.65
C LYS A 120 -1.28 -8.44 -14.82
N GLN A 121 -0.26 -7.59 -14.95
CA GLN A 121 0.77 -7.74 -15.98
C GLN A 121 1.76 -8.86 -15.67
N ASP A 122 1.82 -9.35 -14.43
CA ASP A 122 2.72 -10.44 -14.05
C ASP A 122 2.04 -11.79 -14.30
N GLU A 123 2.65 -12.62 -15.14
CA GLU A 123 2.15 -13.96 -15.46
C GLU A 123 2.01 -14.85 -14.22
N ARG A 124 2.85 -14.65 -13.20
CA ARG A 124 2.80 -15.42 -11.94
C ARG A 124 1.51 -15.17 -11.16
N LEU A 125 0.92 -13.99 -11.33
CA LEU A 125 -0.29 -13.52 -10.65
C LEU A 125 -1.58 -13.77 -11.45
N SER A 126 -1.48 -14.20 -12.71
CA SER A 126 -2.60 -14.33 -13.65
C SER A 126 -3.72 -15.29 -13.20
N GLY A 127 -3.40 -16.26 -12.34
CA GLY A 127 -4.35 -17.22 -11.78
C GLY A 127 -4.99 -16.81 -10.46
N GLU A 128 -4.60 -15.68 -9.86
CA GLU A 128 -5.08 -15.26 -8.55
C GLU A 128 -6.27 -14.31 -8.60
N LEU A 129 -7.10 -14.36 -7.56
CA LEU A 129 -8.23 -13.45 -7.41
C LEU A 129 -7.73 -12.07 -6.97
N ILE A 130 -7.50 -11.17 -7.93
CA ILE A 130 -7.10 -9.78 -7.67
C ILE A 130 -8.33 -8.87 -7.62
N THR A 131 -8.68 -8.46 -6.40
CA THR A 131 -9.82 -7.61 -6.07
C THR A 131 -9.37 -6.20 -5.70
N GLY A 132 -10.31 -5.24 -5.70
CA GLY A 132 -10.05 -3.90 -5.20
C GLY A 132 -10.58 -3.72 -3.79
N ARG A 133 -9.98 -2.82 -3.00
CA ARG A 133 -10.39 -2.52 -1.62
C ARG A 133 -11.88 -2.21 -1.40
N ARG A 134 -12.62 -1.74 -2.42
CA ARG A 134 -14.07 -1.52 -2.33
C ARG A 134 -14.84 -2.80 -2.01
N GLN A 135 -14.36 -3.95 -2.46
CA GLN A 135 -15.01 -5.22 -2.21
C GLN A 135 -14.99 -5.62 -0.72
N LEU A 136 -14.03 -5.10 0.06
CA LEU A 136 -14.03 -5.28 1.51
C LEU A 136 -15.31 -4.74 2.15
N GLN A 137 -15.87 -3.64 1.63
CA GLN A 137 -17.10 -3.05 2.14
C GLN A 137 -18.36 -3.66 1.53
N GLU A 138 -18.26 -4.19 0.31
CA GLU A 138 -19.40 -4.75 -0.46
C GLU A 138 -19.68 -6.23 -0.14
N GLY A 139 -18.93 -6.84 0.78
CA GLY A 139 -19.15 -8.22 1.24
C GLY A 139 -18.22 -9.24 0.58
N MET A 140 -16.91 -8.98 0.61
CA MET A 140 -15.89 -9.94 0.18
C MET A 140 -16.01 -11.27 0.93
N VAL A 141 -15.93 -12.37 0.19
CA VAL A 141 -15.96 -13.72 0.75
C VAL A 141 -14.53 -14.20 0.98
N PHE A 142 -14.19 -14.44 2.25
CA PHE A 142 -12.91 -15.00 2.65
C PHE A 142 -12.96 -16.53 2.57
N THR A 143 -12.05 -17.13 1.79
CA THR A 143 -11.94 -18.59 1.76
C THR A 143 -11.25 -19.07 3.05
N PRO A 144 -11.83 -20.03 3.80
CA PRO A 144 -11.20 -20.53 5.02
C PRO A 144 -9.79 -21.10 4.78
N GLY A 145 -8.83 -20.75 5.64
CA GLY A 145 -7.43 -21.21 5.53
C GLY A 145 -6.62 -20.59 4.38
N SER A 146 -7.20 -19.66 3.61
CA SER A 146 -6.49 -18.94 2.53
C SER A 146 -5.51 -17.89 3.06
N THR A 147 -4.71 -17.33 2.17
CA THR A 147 -3.83 -16.20 2.42
C THR A 147 -4.34 -14.98 1.67
N VAL A 148 -4.63 -13.89 2.39
CA VAL A 148 -4.96 -12.61 1.81
C VAL A 148 -3.73 -11.71 1.80
N ILE A 149 -3.36 -11.23 0.62
CA ILE A 149 -2.26 -10.29 0.43
C ILE A 149 -2.85 -8.92 0.09
N VAL A 150 -2.55 -7.92 0.92
CA VAL A 150 -2.92 -6.54 0.66
C VAL A 150 -1.75 -5.81 0.02
N ASP A 151 -1.98 -5.28 -1.17
CA ASP A 151 -1.05 -4.37 -1.83
C ASP A 151 -1.23 -2.93 -1.31
N GLN A 152 -0.11 -2.26 -1.03
CA GLN A 152 -0.05 -0.87 -0.53
C GLN A 152 -0.98 -0.64 0.67
N GLY A 153 -0.79 -1.44 1.73
CA GLY A 153 -1.60 -1.39 2.94
C GLY A 153 -1.62 -0.03 3.64
N GLU A 154 -0.64 0.84 3.37
CA GLU A 154 -0.60 2.21 3.87
C GLU A 154 -1.75 3.08 3.36
N LYS A 155 -2.39 2.68 2.26
CA LYS A 155 -3.55 3.36 1.67
C LYS A 155 -4.89 2.86 2.22
N LEU A 156 -4.90 1.80 3.04
CA LEU A 156 -6.13 1.32 3.66
C LEU A 156 -6.61 2.29 4.74
N SER A 157 -7.91 2.53 4.76
CA SER A 157 -8.57 3.19 5.88
C SER A 157 -8.69 2.25 7.08
N LEU A 158 -8.93 2.81 8.27
CA LEU A 158 -9.19 2.04 9.48
C LEU A 158 -10.41 1.11 9.30
N LYS A 159 -11.50 1.61 8.71
CA LYS A 159 -12.71 0.82 8.46
C LYS A 159 -12.47 -0.35 7.51
N GLU A 160 -11.76 -0.13 6.40
CA GLU A 160 -11.40 -1.21 5.47
C GLU A 160 -10.52 -2.26 6.16
N THR A 161 -9.59 -1.81 7.03
CA THR A 161 -8.72 -2.71 7.81
C THR A 161 -9.53 -3.51 8.83
N LEU A 162 -10.49 -2.90 9.52
CA LEU A 162 -11.37 -3.61 10.45
C LEU A 162 -12.15 -4.72 9.76
N THR A 163 -12.74 -4.45 8.59
CA THR A 163 -13.48 -5.48 7.84
C THR A 163 -12.56 -6.61 7.39
N LEU A 164 -11.33 -6.30 6.96
CA LEU A 164 -10.33 -7.30 6.62
C LEU A 164 -9.94 -8.16 7.83
N LEU A 165 -9.65 -7.56 8.98
CA LEU A 165 -9.25 -8.28 10.19
C LEU A 165 -10.40 -9.11 10.77
N ASP A 166 -11.63 -8.60 10.80
CA ASP A 166 -12.80 -9.36 11.24
C ASP A 166 -13.04 -10.60 10.35
N GLY A 167 -12.96 -10.44 9.03
CA GLY A 167 -13.02 -11.55 8.09
C GLY A 167 -11.88 -12.56 8.31
N ALA A 168 -10.67 -12.07 8.57
CA ALA A 168 -9.53 -12.94 8.79
C ALA A 168 -9.61 -13.74 10.10
N ALA A 169 -10.08 -13.12 11.19
CA ALA A 169 -10.29 -13.78 12.47
C ALA A 169 -11.34 -14.89 12.38
N ARG A 170 -12.44 -14.65 11.65
CA ARG A 170 -13.54 -15.62 11.51
C ARG A 170 -13.19 -16.84 10.66
N HIS A 171 -12.39 -16.66 9.63
CA HIS A 171 -12.12 -17.70 8.63
C HIS A 171 -10.72 -18.31 8.75
N ASN A 172 -9.97 -18.01 9.82
CA ASN A 172 -8.59 -18.44 10.03
C ASN A 172 -7.70 -18.15 8.79
N VAL A 173 -7.84 -16.95 8.25
CA VAL A 173 -7.10 -16.49 7.07
C VAL A 173 -5.80 -15.84 7.52
N GLN A 174 -4.72 -16.08 6.78
CA GLN A 174 -3.48 -15.33 6.98
C GLN A 174 -3.57 -14.00 6.26
N VAL A 175 -3.20 -12.91 6.92
CA VAL A 175 -3.17 -11.59 6.30
C VAL A 175 -1.74 -11.10 6.18
N LEU A 176 -1.30 -10.85 4.95
CA LEU A 176 0.02 -10.30 4.63
C LEU A 176 -0.17 -8.92 4.03
N ILE A 177 0.34 -7.89 4.71
CA ILE A 177 0.15 -6.51 4.29
C ILE A 177 1.46 -5.96 3.76
N THR A 178 1.49 -5.56 2.49
CA THR A 178 2.68 -4.92 1.94
C THR A 178 2.67 -3.43 2.25
N ASP A 179 3.82 -2.89 2.66
CA ASP A 179 4.04 -1.47 2.93
C ASP A 179 5.07 -0.94 1.94
N SER A 180 4.66 -0.03 1.05
CA SER A 180 5.57 0.51 0.02
C SER A 180 6.41 1.69 0.50
N GLY A 181 6.23 2.12 1.76
CA GLY A 181 6.92 3.26 2.34
C GLY A 181 6.44 4.61 1.81
N GLN A 182 5.29 4.65 1.12
CA GLN A 182 4.62 5.90 0.77
C GLN A 182 4.08 6.60 2.00
N ARG A 183 3.78 7.90 1.87
CA ARG A 183 3.28 8.72 2.97
C ARG A 183 2.00 8.12 3.53
N THR A 184 2.03 7.74 4.80
CA THR A 184 0.87 7.31 5.56
C THR A 184 -0.02 8.51 5.85
N GLY A 185 -1.34 8.34 5.68
CA GLY A 185 -2.31 9.34 6.13
C GLY A 185 -2.35 9.45 7.65
N THR A 186 -2.92 10.53 8.18
CA THR A 186 -3.28 10.64 9.60
C THR A 186 -4.27 9.54 9.96
N GLY A 187 -4.02 8.76 11.02
CA GLY A 187 -4.87 7.62 11.35
C GLY A 187 -4.54 6.33 10.62
N SER A 188 -3.25 6.08 10.40
CA SER A 188 -2.81 4.93 9.63
C SER A 188 -3.10 3.63 10.38
N ALA A 189 -3.93 2.77 9.77
CA ALA A 189 -4.19 1.43 10.28
C ALA A 189 -2.90 0.61 10.41
N LEU A 190 -1.93 0.81 9.50
CA LEU A 190 -0.60 0.19 9.59
C LEU A 190 0.12 0.55 10.89
N MET A 191 0.04 1.81 11.33
CA MET A 191 0.68 2.24 12.56
C MET A 191 0.01 1.59 13.77
N ALA A 192 -1.31 1.56 13.80
CA ALA A 192 -2.07 0.86 14.85
C ALA A 192 -1.70 -0.63 14.93
N MET A 193 -1.51 -1.30 13.79
CA MET A 193 -1.06 -2.70 13.74
C MET A 193 0.39 -2.89 14.21
N LYS A 194 1.31 -2.01 13.81
CA LYS A 194 2.71 -2.02 14.30
C LYS A 194 2.74 -1.85 15.82
N ASP A 195 1.97 -0.91 16.36
CA ASP A 195 1.84 -0.68 17.82
C ASP A 195 1.18 -1.87 18.55
N ALA A 196 0.35 -2.65 17.85
CA ALA A 196 -0.24 -3.87 18.40
C ALA A 196 0.78 -5.01 18.57
N GLY A 197 1.95 -4.90 17.93
CA GLY A 197 3.02 -5.89 17.95
C GLY A 197 3.12 -6.74 16.68
N VAL A 198 2.50 -6.33 15.57
CA VAL A 198 2.57 -7.08 14.30
C VAL A 198 3.99 -7.03 13.74
N ASN A 199 4.56 -8.20 13.43
CA ASN A 199 5.91 -8.33 12.89
C ASN A 199 6.04 -7.64 11.53
N THR A 200 7.12 -6.88 11.35
CA THR A 200 7.46 -6.22 10.10
C THR A 200 8.71 -6.86 9.50
N TYR A 201 8.57 -7.43 8.30
CA TYR A 201 9.66 -8.00 7.52
C TYR A 201 10.12 -7.00 6.48
N ARG A 202 11.44 -6.82 6.33
CA ARG A 202 12.03 -5.82 5.44
C ARG A 202 12.52 -6.48 4.15
N TRP A 203 11.72 -6.36 3.11
CA TRP A 203 12.04 -6.81 1.76
C TRP A 203 13.02 -5.84 1.08
N GLN A 204 14.11 -6.39 0.54
CA GLN A 204 15.20 -5.64 -0.12
C GLN A 204 15.33 -5.95 -1.62
N GLY A 205 14.41 -6.71 -2.20
CA GLY A 205 14.54 -7.28 -3.55
C GLY A 205 14.33 -6.31 -4.72
N GLY A 206 14.50 -4.99 -4.56
CA GLY A 206 14.25 -4.02 -5.63
C GLY A 206 15.50 -3.23 -6.02
N GLU A 207 15.78 -3.13 -7.33
CA GLU A 207 16.79 -2.20 -7.86
C GLU A 207 16.32 -0.76 -7.61
N GLN A 208 16.76 -0.15 -6.51
CA GLN A 208 16.53 1.26 -6.25
C GLN A 208 17.53 2.08 -7.04
N ARG A 209 17.09 2.62 -8.18
CA ARG A 209 17.91 3.57 -8.91
C ARG A 209 17.98 4.88 -8.12
N PRO A 210 19.19 5.41 -7.85
CA PRO A 210 19.32 6.70 -7.20
C PRO A 210 18.65 7.78 -8.04
N ALA A 211 17.95 8.71 -7.39
CA ALA A 211 17.36 9.86 -8.07
C ALA A 211 18.43 10.93 -8.30
N THR A 212 18.52 11.46 -9.52
CA THR A 212 19.37 12.62 -9.82
C THR A 212 18.69 13.89 -9.31
N ILE A 213 19.31 14.56 -8.33
CA ILE A 213 18.80 15.81 -7.78
C ILE A 213 19.51 16.97 -8.47
N ILE A 214 18.76 17.72 -9.28
CA ILE A 214 19.21 18.96 -9.91
C ILE A 214 18.55 20.12 -9.17
N SER A 215 19.36 20.94 -8.50
CA SER A 215 18.87 22.05 -7.68
C SER A 215 18.88 23.35 -8.46
N GLU A 216 17.69 23.87 -8.79
CA GLU A 216 17.51 25.19 -9.40
C GLU A 216 16.68 26.09 -8.48
N PRO A 217 17.23 27.23 -7.99
CA PRO A 217 16.55 28.06 -7.00
C PRO A 217 15.36 28.82 -7.59
N ASP A 218 15.48 29.34 -8.81
CA ASP A 218 14.40 30.06 -9.48
C ASP A 218 13.34 29.08 -10.01
N ARG A 219 12.07 29.36 -9.69
CA ARG A 219 10.94 28.52 -10.07
C ARG A 219 10.76 28.44 -11.59
N ASN A 220 10.87 29.56 -12.29
CA ASN A 220 10.61 29.59 -13.73
C ASN A 220 11.72 28.86 -14.47
N VAL A 221 12.98 29.13 -14.11
CA VAL A 221 14.15 28.43 -14.67
C VAL A 221 14.07 26.93 -14.40
N ARG A 222 13.62 26.53 -13.20
CA ARG A 222 13.41 25.12 -12.86
C ARG A 222 12.38 24.44 -13.76
N TYR A 223 11.26 25.11 -14.04
CA TYR A 223 10.21 24.56 -14.90
C TYR A 223 10.60 24.55 -16.37
N ASP A 224 11.30 25.57 -16.85
CA ASP A 224 11.80 25.62 -18.22
C ASP A 224 12.85 24.52 -18.45
N ARG A 225 13.77 24.32 -17.50
CA ARG A 225 14.75 23.23 -17.54
C ARG A 225 14.08 21.86 -17.49
N LEU A 226 13.12 21.65 -16.58
CA LEU A 226 12.34 20.42 -16.49
C LEU A 226 11.56 20.13 -17.78
N ALA A 227 11.00 21.17 -18.41
CA ALA A 227 10.33 21.06 -19.70
C ALA A 227 11.29 20.67 -20.82
N GLY A 228 12.50 21.24 -20.84
CA GLY A 228 13.56 20.90 -21.81
C GLY A 228 14.03 19.45 -21.66
N ASP A 229 14.33 19.02 -20.44
CA ASP A 229 14.76 17.65 -20.14
C ASP A 229 13.65 16.64 -20.50
N PHE A 230 12.39 16.97 -20.19
CA PHE A 230 11.23 16.14 -20.56
C PHE A 230 11.00 16.08 -22.07
N ALA A 231 11.12 17.20 -22.78
CA ALA A 231 10.96 17.22 -24.23
C ALA A 231 12.06 16.42 -24.93
N ALA A 232 13.31 16.48 -24.43
CA ALA A 232 14.41 15.68 -24.91
C ALA A 232 14.19 14.18 -24.70
N SER A 233 13.70 13.78 -23.52
CA SER A 233 13.43 12.36 -23.23
C SER A 233 12.25 11.81 -24.05
N VAL A 234 11.19 12.60 -24.24
CA VAL A 234 10.08 12.24 -25.14
C VAL A 234 10.55 12.10 -26.58
N LYS A 235 11.42 13.02 -27.05
CA LYS A 235 12.01 12.94 -28.40
C LYS A 235 12.90 11.71 -28.58
N ALA A 236 13.59 11.28 -27.52
CA ALA A 236 14.36 10.04 -27.49
C ALA A 236 13.49 8.77 -27.45
N GLY A 237 12.17 8.90 -27.31
CA GLY A 237 11.24 7.78 -27.24
C GLY A 237 11.18 7.10 -25.87
N GLU A 238 11.65 7.76 -24.81
CA GLU A 238 11.63 7.22 -23.46
C GLU A 238 10.25 7.36 -22.80
N GLU A 239 9.83 6.38 -21.99
CA GLU A 239 8.62 6.47 -21.18
C GLU A 239 8.81 7.47 -20.02
N SER A 240 8.52 8.74 -20.29
CA SER A 240 8.72 9.84 -19.36
C SER A 240 7.40 10.38 -18.81
N VAL A 241 7.36 10.69 -17.51
CA VAL A 241 6.20 11.30 -16.85
C VAL A 241 6.65 12.46 -15.97
N ALA A 242 6.18 13.67 -16.27
CA ALA A 242 6.40 14.84 -15.41
C ALA A 242 5.35 14.91 -14.29
N GLN A 243 5.78 15.15 -13.05
CA GLN A 243 4.90 15.22 -11.88
C GLN A 243 5.24 16.43 -11.01
N VAL A 244 4.22 17.15 -10.56
CA VAL A 244 4.31 18.25 -9.58
C VAL A 244 3.17 18.17 -8.59
N SER A 245 3.38 18.74 -7.40
CA SER A 245 2.35 18.85 -6.37
C SER A 245 1.58 20.16 -6.54
N GLY A 246 0.25 20.10 -6.51
CA GLY A 246 -0.63 21.27 -6.60
C GLY A 246 -1.20 21.51 -8.01
N VAL A 247 -2.49 21.86 -8.07
CA VAL A 247 -3.22 22.04 -9.34
C VAL A 247 -2.72 23.27 -10.11
N ARG A 248 -2.34 24.33 -9.38
CA ARG A 248 -1.82 25.57 -9.97
C ARG A 248 -0.46 25.34 -10.62
N GLU A 249 0.43 24.66 -9.90
CA GLU A 249 1.77 24.29 -10.35
C GLU A 249 1.69 23.34 -11.55
N GLN A 250 0.74 22.39 -11.52
CA GLN A 250 0.48 21.49 -12.65
C GLN A 250 0.10 22.26 -13.92
N ALA A 251 -0.76 23.28 -13.82
CA ALA A 251 -1.14 24.09 -14.97
C ALA A 251 0.05 24.86 -15.57
N ILE A 252 0.87 25.47 -14.71
CA ILE A 252 2.06 26.24 -15.12
C ILE A 252 3.08 25.32 -15.80
N LEU A 253 3.41 24.18 -15.19
CA LEU A 253 4.36 23.24 -15.77
C LEU A 253 3.84 22.65 -17.09
N THR A 254 2.54 22.33 -17.16
CA THR A 254 1.93 21.83 -18.41
C THR A 254 2.08 22.84 -19.54
N GLN A 255 1.94 24.14 -19.25
CA GLN A 255 2.13 25.18 -20.25
C GLN A 255 3.59 25.27 -20.72
N ALA A 256 4.55 25.23 -19.78
CA ALA A 256 5.98 25.24 -20.11
C ALA A 256 6.37 24.03 -20.97
N ILE A 257 5.95 22.82 -20.58
CA ILE A 257 6.17 21.58 -21.34
C ILE A 257 5.58 21.67 -22.75
N ARG A 258 4.35 22.16 -22.91
CA ARG A 258 3.75 22.29 -24.25
C ARG A 258 4.49 23.27 -25.14
N SER A 259 4.91 24.41 -24.59
CA SER A 259 5.70 25.40 -25.34
C SER A 259 7.02 24.78 -25.81
N GLU A 260 7.70 24.04 -24.93
CA GLU A 260 8.99 23.43 -25.26
C GLU A 260 8.84 22.27 -26.26
N LEU A 261 7.83 21.41 -26.10
CA LEU A 261 7.54 20.35 -27.08
C LEU A 261 7.20 20.91 -28.47
N LYS A 262 6.56 22.09 -28.55
CA LYS A 262 6.32 22.80 -29.81
C LYS A 262 7.62 23.31 -30.42
N THR A 263 8.47 23.94 -29.61
CA THR A 263 9.80 24.41 -30.04
C THR A 263 10.65 23.27 -30.58
N GLN A 264 10.58 22.09 -29.96
CA GLN A 264 11.34 20.90 -30.37
C GLN A 264 10.68 20.08 -31.49
N GLY A 265 9.50 20.50 -31.98
CA GLY A 265 8.78 19.87 -33.10
C GLY A 265 8.16 18.51 -32.77
N VAL A 266 8.04 18.18 -31.48
CA VAL A 266 7.41 16.93 -31.00
C VAL A 266 5.89 17.07 -30.92
N LEU A 267 5.41 18.28 -30.64
CA LEU A 267 3.98 18.63 -30.57
C LEU A 267 3.66 19.71 -31.61
N GLY A 268 2.59 19.52 -32.38
CA GLY A 268 2.06 20.51 -33.35
C GLY A 268 1.31 21.67 -32.71
#